data_AF-A0A6P0SZY6-F1
#
_entry.id   AF-A0A6P0SZY6-F1
#
_cell.length_a   1.000
_cell.length_b   1.000
_cell.length_c   1.000
_cell.angle_alpha   90.00
_cell.angle_beta   90.00
_cell.angle_gamma   90.00
#
_symmetry.space_group_name_H-M   'P 1'
#
loop_
_entity.id
_entity.type
_entity.pdbx_description
1 polymer ?
#
loop_
_entity_poly.entity_id
_entity_poly.type
_entity_poly.pdbx_seq_one_letter_code
_entity_poly.pdbx_strand_id
1 'polypeptide(L)'
;MINLLKTPQTPRPVTPLGILVQQLEGIVEMAEQEKVPASLMASLQQALALAAGIDPYLEECATPESPALAALAQKTAREDWSKLFSDEETVRQLEQEMLSGHIEGQTLKLFVYMTKAKRILEVGMFTGYSALA
;
A
#
# COMPACT_ATOMS: atom_id res chain seq x y z
N MET A 1 -15.40 -15.07 25.64
CA MET A 1 -14.05 -15.00 25.06
C MET A 1 -13.98 -13.76 24.20
N ILE A 2 -13.23 -12.75 24.63
CA ILE A 2 -13.07 -11.50 23.89
C ILE A 2 -12.12 -11.81 22.74
N ASN A 3 -12.62 -11.75 21.52
CA ASN A 3 -11.82 -11.91 20.33
C ASN A 3 -10.91 -10.69 20.23
N LEU A 4 -9.66 -10.82 20.68
CA LEU A 4 -8.60 -9.84 20.44
C LEU A 4 -8.35 -9.86 18.93
N LEU A 5 -9.10 -9.04 18.19
CA LEU A 5 -8.81 -8.76 16.78
C LEU A 5 -7.36 -8.27 16.75
N LYS A 6 -6.44 -9.12 16.24
CA LYS A 6 -5.06 -8.71 15.96
C LYS A 6 -5.15 -7.44 15.10
N THR A 7 -4.58 -6.34 15.58
CA THR A 7 -4.47 -5.11 14.79
C THR A 7 -3.72 -5.48 13.51
N PRO A 8 -4.22 -5.10 12.32
CA PRO A 8 -3.50 -5.38 11.08
C PRO A 8 -2.09 -4.79 11.18
N GLN A 9 -1.09 -5.58 10.81
CA GLN A 9 0.28 -5.11 10.77
C GLN A 9 0.37 -4.04 9.68
N THR A 10 0.93 -2.87 10.01
CA THR A 10 1.16 -1.82 9.01
C THR A 10 1.94 -2.40 7.84
N PRO A 11 1.49 -2.22 6.58
CA PRO A 11 2.21 -2.71 5.41
C PRO A 11 3.63 -2.14 5.39
N ARG A 12 4.60 -2.95 5.01
CA ARG A 12 5.97 -2.44 4.79
C ARG A 12 6.02 -1.62 3.50
N PRO A 13 6.87 -0.58 3.43
CA PRO A 13 7.06 0.14 2.18
C PRO A 13 7.72 -0.77 1.15
N VAL A 14 7.02 -1.01 0.04
CA VAL A 14 7.52 -1.80 -1.10
C VAL A 14 7.69 -0.98 -2.37
N THR A 15 7.06 0.19 -2.44
CA THR A 15 7.16 1.10 -3.58
C THR A 15 8.41 1.98 -3.43
N PRO A 16 9.04 2.43 -4.54
CA PRO A 16 10.16 3.38 -4.45
C PRO A 16 9.82 4.65 -3.66
N LEU A 17 8.58 5.15 -3.77
CA LEU A 17 8.11 6.30 -3.01
C LEU A 17 7.99 5.99 -1.52
N GLY A 18 7.34 4.88 -1.14
CA GLY A 18 7.23 4.49 0.26
C GLY A 18 8.59 4.23 0.91
N ILE A 19 9.53 3.64 0.17
CA ILE A 19 10.91 3.43 0.63
C ILE A 19 11.61 4.78 0.82
N LEU A 20 11.45 5.73 -0.10
CA LEU A 20 12.00 7.08 0.03
C LEU A 20 11.44 7.79 1.27
N VAL A 21 10.13 7.70 1.51
CA VAL A 21 9.49 8.28 2.69
C VAL A 21 10.10 7.69 3.95
N GLN A 22 10.18 6.37 4.07
CA GLN A 22 10.79 5.70 5.23
C GLN A 22 12.25 6.12 5.43
N GLN A 23 13.03 6.26 4.35
CA GLN A 23 14.41 6.74 4.44
C GLN A 23 14.48 8.19 4.94
N LEU A 24 13.61 9.07 4.43
CA LEU A 24 13.56 10.48 4.86
C LEU A 24 13.11 10.62 6.31
N GLU A 25 12.16 9.82 6.79
CA GLU A 25 11.76 9.75 8.19
C GLU A 25 12.98 9.43 9.08
N GLY A 26 13.73 8.38 8.75
CA GLY A 26 14.94 8.02 9.49
C GLY A 26 16.02 9.12 9.44
N ILE A 27 16.18 9.81 8.31
CA ILE A 27 17.13 10.92 8.19
C ILE A 27 16.71 12.11 9.05
N VAL A 28 15.42 12.44 9.10
CA VAL A 28 14.88 13.50 9.96
C VAL A 28 15.13 13.15 11.43
N GLU A 29 14.81 11.93 11.86
CA GLU A 29 15.07 11.47 13.23
C GLU A 29 16.55 11.57 13.62
N MET A 30 17.46 11.11 12.75
CA MET A 30 18.91 11.23 12.98
C MET A 30 19.33 12.71 13.06
N ALA A 31 18.83 13.55 12.16
CA ALA A 31 19.16 14.97 12.13
C ALA A 31 18.67 15.72 13.39
N GLU A 32 17.53 15.32 13.95
CA GLU A 32 17.00 15.85 15.21
C GLU A 32 17.91 15.49 16.39
N GLN A 33 18.38 14.25 16.45
CA GLN A 33 19.30 13.76 17.49
C GLN A 33 20.66 14.48 17.44
N GLU A 34 21.19 14.67 16.23
CA GLU A 34 22.48 15.35 16.00
C GLU A 34 22.38 16.89 16.07
N LYS A 35 21.18 17.44 16.29
CA LYS A 35 20.92 18.90 16.43
C LYS A 35 21.50 19.71 15.27
N VAL A 36 21.23 19.26 14.04
CA VAL A 36 21.68 19.97 12.83
C VAL A 36 21.15 21.41 12.78
N PRO A 37 21.77 22.30 11.98
CA PRO A 37 21.28 23.68 11.82
C PRO A 37 19.80 23.72 11.43
N ALA A 38 19.05 24.67 12.00
CA ALA A 38 17.60 24.78 11.79
C ALA A 38 17.20 24.88 10.30
N SER A 39 18.03 25.52 9.48
CA SER A 39 17.81 25.61 8.03
C SER A 39 17.88 24.26 7.32
N LEU A 40 18.79 23.37 7.75
CA LEU A 40 18.90 22.02 7.21
C LEU A 40 17.73 21.17 7.69
N MET A 41 17.37 21.24 8.98
CA MET A 41 16.21 20.55 9.52
C MET A 41 14.93 20.91 8.77
N ALA A 42 14.68 22.21 8.57
CA ALA A 42 13.52 22.67 7.81
C ALA A 42 13.49 22.13 6.37
N SER A 43 14.66 22.05 5.72
CA SER A 43 14.76 21.51 4.36
C SER A 43 14.46 20.00 4.31
N LEU A 44 14.94 19.24 5.30
CA LEU A 44 14.66 17.80 5.43
C LEU A 44 13.18 17.54 5.70
N GLN A 45 12.58 18.29 6.62
CA GLN A 45 11.15 18.21 6.93
C GLN A 45 10.29 18.56 5.71
N GLN A 46 10.69 19.57 4.92
CA GLN A 46 9.99 19.91 3.69
C GLN A 46 10.09 18.80 2.64
N ALA A 47 11.26 18.18 2.47
CA ALA A 47 11.44 17.06 1.56
C ALA A 47 10.58 15.84 1.97
N LEU A 48 10.57 15.52 3.27
CA LEU A 48 9.73 14.46 3.82
C LEU A 48 8.24 14.77 3.60
N ALA A 49 7.79 15.99 3.89
CA ALA A 49 6.40 16.39 3.70
C ALA A 49 5.96 16.29 2.23
N LEU A 50 6.82 16.68 1.30
CA LEU A 50 6.54 16.54 -0.13
C LEU A 50 6.43 15.07 -0.54
N ALA A 51 7.37 14.21 -0.11
CA ALA A 51 7.36 12.80 -0.45
C ALA A 51 6.16 12.07 0.17
N ALA A 52 5.96 12.23 1.48
CA ALA A 52 4.88 11.59 2.24
C ALA A 52 3.48 12.09 1.83
N GLY A 53 3.39 13.29 1.26
CA GLY A 53 2.14 13.87 0.79
C GLY A 53 1.63 13.33 -0.55
N ILE A 54 2.47 12.66 -1.34
CA ILE A 54 2.08 12.21 -2.69
C ILE A 54 0.98 11.14 -2.62
N ASP A 55 1.14 10.08 -1.82
CA ASP A 55 0.15 8.99 -1.76
C ASP A 55 -1.22 9.49 -1.25
N PRO A 56 -1.32 10.23 -0.11
CA PRO A 56 -2.60 10.80 0.33
C PRO A 56 -3.25 11.72 -0.70
N TYR A 57 -2.45 12.53 -1.40
CA TYR A 57 -2.94 13.40 -2.47
C TYR A 57 -3.54 12.60 -3.63
N LEU A 58 -2.88 11.51 -4.04
CA LEU A 58 -3.38 10.63 -5.08
C LEU A 58 -4.67 9.92 -4.65
N GLU A 59 -4.74 9.44 -3.41
CA GLU A 59 -5.95 8.82 -2.85
C GLU A 59 -7.14 9.79 -2.82
N GLU A 60 -6.91 11.03 -2.39
CA GLU A 60 -7.95 12.08 -2.34
C GLU A 60 -8.43 12.49 -3.74
N CYS A 61 -7.51 12.56 -4.72
CA CYS A 61 -7.84 12.97 -6.08
C CYS A 61 -8.38 11.83 -6.96
N ALA A 62 -8.25 10.57 -6.52
CA ALA A 62 -8.76 9.42 -7.24
C ALA A 62 -10.26 9.23 -7.00
N THR A 63 -10.94 8.58 -7.95
CA THR A 63 -12.32 8.15 -7.71
C THR A 63 -12.33 7.15 -6.55
N PRO A 64 -13.19 7.30 -5.52
CA PRO A 64 -13.21 6.39 -4.38
C PRO A 64 -13.40 4.92 -4.79
N GLU A 65 -12.80 4.01 -4.03
CA GLU A 65 -13.02 2.57 -4.23
C GLU A 65 -14.46 2.17 -3.84
N SER A 66 -14.91 1.05 -4.42
CA SER A 66 -16.21 0.50 -4.03
C SER A 66 -16.15 -0.15 -2.64
N PRO A 67 -17.27 -0.30 -1.92
CA PRO A 67 -17.30 -1.01 -0.64
C PRO A 67 -16.76 -2.45 -0.73
N ALA A 68 -16.93 -3.11 -1.88
CA ALA A 68 -16.44 -4.46 -2.10
C ALA A 68 -14.90 -4.51 -2.21
N LEU A 69 -14.30 -3.53 -2.89
CA LEU A 69 -12.85 -3.37 -2.98
C LEU A 69 -12.25 -3.06 -1.60
N ALA A 70 -12.83 -2.09 -0.88
CA ALA A 70 -12.40 -1.73 0.47
C ALA A 70 -12.44 -2.93 1.43
N ALA A 71 -13.53 -3.71 1.39
CA ALA A 71 -13.66 -4.93 2.19
C ALA A 71 -12.61 -5.98 1.83
N LEU A 72 -12.28 -6.13 0.54
CA LEU A 72 -11.29 -7.09 0.08
C LEU A 72 -9.86 -6.70 0.50
N ALA A 73 -9.50 -5.41 0.37
CA ALA A 73 -8.24 -4.87 0.86
C ALA A 73 -8.11 -5.05 2.38
N GLN A 74 -9.16 -4.70 3.13
CA GLN A 74 -9.18 -4.91 4.58
C GLN A 74 -9.04 -6.38 4.98
N LYS A 75 -9.68 -7.30 4.25
CA LYS A 75 -9.52 -8.75 4.49
C LYS A 75 -8.09 -9.19 4.22
N THR A 76 -7.51 -8.75 3.10
CA THR A 76 -6.14 -9.07 2.70
C THR A 76 -5.12 -8.59 3.74
N ALA A 77 -5.30 -7.39 4.29
CA ALA A 77 -4.42 -6.81 5.30
C ALA A 77 -4.52 -7.50 6.68
N ARG A 78 -5.65 -8.15 6.97
CA ARG A 78 -5.89 -8.84 8.26
C ARG A 78 -5.45 -10.31 8.25
N GLU A 79 -5.26 -10.88 7.08
CA GLU A 79 -4.93 -12.29 6.91
C GLU A 79 -3.50 -12.58 7.39
N ASP A 80 -3.31 -13.66 8.13
CA ASP A 80 -2.00 -14.07 8.65
C ASP A 80 -1.28 -14.91 7.59
N TRP A 81 -0.75 -14.24 6.56
CA TRP A 81 -0.15 -14.91 5.40
C TRP A 81 1.03 -15.82 5.74
N SER A 82 1.82 -15.45 6.75
CA SER A 82 2.91 -16.28 7.27
C SER A 82 2.39 -17.58 7.86
N LYS A 83 1.27 -17.51 8.59
CA LYS A 83 0.61 -18.71 9.13
C LYS A 83 0.00 -19.57 8.03
N LEU A 84 -0.67 -18.98 7.04
CA LEU A 84 -1.22 -19.76 5.91
C LEU A 84 -0.12 -20.52 5.17
N PHE A 85 1.07 -19.93 5.04
CA PHE A 85 2.21 -20.62 4.47
C PHE A 85 2.75 -21.72 5.38
N SER A 86 2.87 -21.47 6.70
CA SER A 86 3.36 -22.50 7.65
C SER A 86 2.40 -23.68 7.80
N ASP A 87 1.10 -23.44 7.63
CA ASP A 87 0.04 -24.45 7.69
C ASP A 87 -0.15 -25.16 6.32
N GLU A 88 0.70 -24.87 5.33
CA GLU A 88 0.68 -25.42 3.95
C GLU A 88 -0.62 -25.12 3.15
N GLU A 89 -1.41 -24.13 3.59
CA GLU A 89 -2.60 -23.65 2.89
C GLU A 89 -2.25 -22.87 1.60
N THR A 90 -1.04 -22.30 1.55
CA THR A 90 -0.51 -21.63 0.35
C THR A 90 0.76 -22.31 -0.14
N VAL A 91 0.86 -22.52 -1.46
CA VAL A 91 2.05 -23.12 -2.11
C VAL A 91 3.29 -22.23 -2.07
N ARG A 92 3.12 -20.94 -1.73
CA ARG A 92 4.17 -19.93 -1.63
C ARG A 92 3.88 -19.00 -0.46
N GLN A 93 4.93 -18.36 0.04
CA GLN A 93 4.78 -17.28 1.00
C GLN A 93 4.16 -16.08 0.27
N LEU A 94 2.99 -15.67 0.74
CA LEU A 94 2.26 -14.50 0.27
C LEU A 94 2.39 -13.39 1.30
N GLU A 95 2.18 -12.15 0.87
CA GLU A 95 2.32 -10.97 1.72
C GLU A 95 1.22 -9.97 1.35
N GLN A 96 0.74 -9.19 2.33
CA GLN A 96 -0.34 -8.23 2.09
C GLN A 96 0.02 -7.18 1.03
N GLU A 97 1.31 -6.87 0.88
CA GLU A 97 1.81 -5.88 -0.08
C GLU A 97 1.72 -6.36 -1.55
N MET A 98 1.32 -7.61 -1.79
CA MET A 98 1.09 -8.13 -3.15
C MET A 98 -0.25 -7.69 -3.76
N LEU A 99 -1.04 -6.89 -3.05
CA LEU A 99 -2.33 -6.35 -3.50
C LEU A 99 -2.15 -5.08 -4.33
N SER A 100 -2.78 -5.00 -5.51
CA SER A 100 -2.70 -3.82 -6.39
C SER A 100 -3.27 -2.53 -5.79
N GLY A 101 -4.21 -2.61 -4.84
CA GLY A 101 -4.69 -1.43 -4.12
C GLY A 101 -5.47 -0.42 -4.96
N HIS A 102 -5.94 0.64 -4.31
CA HIS A 102 -6.94 1.57 -4.84
C HIS A 102 -6.49 2.29 -6.12
N ILE A 103 -5.29 2.87 -6.12
CA ILE A 103 -4.79 3.66 -7.25
C ILE A 103 -4.54 2.79 -8.48
N GLU A 104 -3.90 1.62 -8.32
CA GLU A 104 -3.67 0.72 -9.45
C GLU A 104 -4.98 0.14 -9.96
N GLY A 105 -5.93 -0.21 -9.09
CA GLY A 105 -7.26 -0.68 -9.47
C GLY A 105 -8.01 0.33 -10.33
N GLN A 106 -8.02 1.61 -9.95
CA GLN A 106 -8.63 2.67 -10.78
C GLN A 106 -7.90 2.87 -12.11
N THR A 107 -6.58 2.72 -12.12
CA THR A 107 -5.77 2.80 -13.34
C THR A 107 -6.09 1.67 -14.31
N LEU A 108 -6.18 0.43 -13.81
CA LEU A 108 -6.57 -0.74 -14.61
C LEU A 108 -7.98 -0.58 -15.18
N LYS A 109 -8.93 -0.14 -14.35
CA LYS A 109 -10.29 0.19 -14.78
C LYS A 109 -10.29 1.22 -15.89
N LEU A 110 -9.53 2.32 -15.75
CA LEU A 110 -9.38 3.34 -16.79
C LEU A 110 -8.91 2.72 -18.11
N PHE A 111 -7.87 1.87 -18.09
CA PHE A 111 -7.37 1.19 -19.28
C PHE A 111 -8.41 0.27 -19.93
N VAL A 112 -9.17 -0.49 -19.14
CA VAL A 112 -10.27 -1.32 -19.65
C VAL A 112 -11.32 -0.47 -20.36
N TYR A 113 -11.72 0.66 -19.78
CA TYR A 113 -12.68 1.57 -20.40
C TYR A 113 -12.13 2.20 -21.68
N MET A 114 -10.89 2.69 -21.67
CA MET A 114 -10.26 3.34 -22.83
C MET A 114 -10.09 2.38 -24.01
N THR A 115 -9.68 1.15 -23.74
CA THR A 115 -9.45 0.12 -24.77
C THR A 115 -10.73 -0.58 -25.21
N LYS A 116 -11.83 -0.43 -24.46
CA LYS A 116 -13.09 -1.16 -24.65
C LYS A 116 -12.90 -2.68 -24.63
N ALA A 117 -11.94 -3.17 -23.83
CA ALA A 117 -11.66 -4.59 -23.72
C ALA A 117 -12.91 -5.38 -23.33
N LYS A 118 -13.14 -6.52 -24.01
CA LYS A 118 -14.27 -7.44 -23.74
C LYS A 118 -13.83 -8.79 -23.20
N ARG A 119 -12.55 -9.09 -23.31
CA ARG A 119 -11.91 -10.31 -22.82
C ARG A 119 -10.57 -9.89 -22.25
N ILE A 120 -10.35 -10.22 -20.98
CA ILE A 120 -9.17 -9.84 -20.21
C ILE A 120 -8.59 -11.14 -19.64
N LEU A 121 -7.27 -11.28 -19.70
CA LEU A 121 -6.54 -12.34 -19.04
C LEU A 121 -5.73 -11.72 -17.91
N GLU A 122 -5.97 -12.18 -16.68
CA GLU A 122 -5.14 -11.88 -15.53
C GLU A 122 -4.29 -13.12 -15.18
N VAL A 123 -3.00 -12.92 -14.99
CA VAL A 123 -2.07 -13.97 -14.56
C VAL A 123 -1.51 -13.58 -13.21
N GLY A 124 -2.01 -14.25 -12.16
CA GLY A 124 -1.68 -13.92 -10.76
C GLY A 124 -2.73 -13.01 -10.12
N MET A 125 -3.86 -13.59 -9.74
CA MET A 125 -5.02 -12.87 -9.18
C MET A 125 -4.87 -12.54 -7.68
N PHE A 126 -4.05 -13.30 -6.96
CA PHE A 126 -3.91 -13.22 -5.50
C PHE A 126 -5.28 -13.25 -4.80
N THR A 127 -5.67 -12.18 -4.09
CA THR A 127 -6.98 -12.06 -3.43
C THR A 127 -8.07 -11.47 -4.33
N GLY A 128 -7.73 -11.00 -5.55
CA GLY A 128 -8.68 -10.61 -6.57
C GLY A 128 -9.03 -9.13 -6.62
N TYR A 129 -8.22 -8.25 -6.01
CA TYR A 129 -8.51 -6.81 -6.02
C TYR A 129 -8.51 -6.23 -7.44
N SER A 130 -7.47 -6.51 -8.23
CA SER A 130 -7.36 -6.09 -9.63
C SER A 130 -8.44 -6.69 -10.52
N ALA A 131 -8.83 -7.95 -10.29
CA ALA A 131 -9.93 -8.59 -11.02
C ALA A 131 -11.30 -7.96 -10.74
N LEU A 132 -11.51 -7.44 -9.54
CA LEU A 132 -12.77 -6.82 -9.13
C LEU A 132 -12.90 -5.35 -9.56
N ALA A 133 -11.79 -4.64 -9.73
CA ALA A 133 -11.74 -3.22 -10.05
C ALA A 133 -12.25 -2.87 -11.46
#